data_AF-A0A0Q8GLH6-F1
#
_entry.id   AF-A0A0Q8GLH6-F1
#
_cell.length_a   1.000
_cell.length_b   1.000
_cell.length_c   1.000
_cell.angle_alpha   90.00
_cell.angle_beta   90.00
_cell.angle_gamma   90.00
#
_symmetry.space_group_name_H-M   'P 1'
#
loop_
_entity.id
_entity.type
_entity.pdbx_description
1 polymer ?
#
loop_
_entity_poly.entity_id
_entity_poly.type
_entity_poly.pdbx_seq_one_letter_code
_entity_poly.pdbx_strand_id
1 'polypeptide(L)'
;MRALAALCLAAAAPIWAQGDAAPAGQVGISVRATPQQAAPGATFTLDGVVPLDGKGKLRLTITPPAGRPPTVLEVPPAANGDWRAQFGSTQVPGDYRVDATSPGGQLKGVGRFTVLETDFADDFEQATGRARAEAQAAVKAVDGIVADVDAQIARLPDNPARDALKAKWAELKPKLQRVVRDLGDIDALVTPLKAAVAGEREAAPALAPATRALNDWTTRSRAERERILRQLSASRREGATCENLERVIEGFKWAMALSNLLDGFNGVMISAAKELVEGALLRTLKPHMQGKLAGYQRALEATAKLRQESNGNLVGWLSEAVAWMGTQQFDKFCSRFSGRFDGLMHAEFFARVGGEKWWSYDMQLRGQLELRYAKSPLGDGQSVAVRGEFVGQAVRFTLAEDAIRVGWPKLTAGARLYKRALLPMPILPNIAPPEEGKPIEIDGKASAAMVQPYGFFVPVEGEIVDNVLTLRVQAATSDFDAKARVVYVIVSPLSLVPVATAFELPYKDAGFFFLRAAGGQPMRFKVEKSAKALRIVGEVDEHKGAGVAKGRYQLKFNLCNPAGAC
;
A
#
# COMPACT_ATOMS: atom_id res chain seq x y z
N MET A 1 -38.60 19.28 -27.25
CA MET A 1 -38.24 18.54 -28.48
C MET A 1 -36.83 18.01 -28.31
N ARG A 2 -36.62 16.74 -28.66
CA ARG A 2 -35.40 15.95 -28.43
C ARG A 2 -34.24 16.47 -29.29
N ALA A 3 -33.04 16.57 -28.71
CA ALA A 3 -31.80 16.48 -29.47
C ALA A 3 -30.91 15.44 -28.78
N LEU A 4 -30.79 14.27 -29.42
CA LEU A 4 -29.87 13.20 -29.07
C LEU A 4 -28.44 13.64 -29.45
N ALA A 5 -27.52 13.61 -28.49
CA ALA A 5 -26.10 13.53 -28.77
C ALA A 5 -25.67 12.07 -28.61
N ALA A 6 -25.40 11.40 -29.73
CA ALA A 6 -24.87 10.05 -29.76
C ALA A 6 -23.39 10.06 -29.35
N LEU A 7 -23.09 9.43 -28.21
CA LEU A 7 -21.73 9.17 -27.76
C LEU A 7 -21.20 7.95 -28.53
N CYS A 8 -20.34 8.18 -29.52
CA CYS A 8 -19.58 7.10 -30.17
C CYS A 8 -18.48 6.62 -29.21
N LEU A 9 -18.76 5.55 -28.47
CA LEU A 9 -17.75 4.72 -27.84
C LEU A 9 -17.00 3.95 -28.94
N ALA A 10 -15.82 4.45 -29.33
CA ALA A 10 -14.85 3.66 -30.06
C ALA A 10 -14.28 2.60 -29.10
N ALA A 11 -14.85 1.40 -29.14
CA ALA A 11 -14.22 0.23 -28.55
C ALA A 11 -12.92 -0.02 -29.31
N ALA A 12 -11.78 0.22 -28.67
CA ALA A 12 -10.50 -0.28 -29.15
C ALA A 12 -10.57 -1.82 -29.08
N ALA A 13 -10.88 -2.46 -30.21
CA ALA A 13 -10.71 -3.89 -30.35
C ALA A 13 -9.21 -4.20 -30.13
N PRO A 14 -8.85 -5.21 -29.33
CA PRO A 14 -7.47 -5.70 -29.32
C PRO A 14 -7.12 -6.09 -30.75
N ILE A 15 -6.11 -5.43 -31.32
CA ILE A 15 -5.53 -5.80 -32.61
C ILE A 15 -4.85 -7.15 -32.37
N TRP A 16 -5.56 -8.23 -32.67
CA TRP A 16 -4.99 -9.58 -32.70
C TRP A 16 -4.08 -9.64 -33.92
N ALA A 17 -2.79 -9.38 -33.73
CA ALA A 17 -1.79 -9.77 -34.70
C ALA A 17 -1.76 -11.31 -34.73
N GLN A 18 -2.29 -11.88 -35.80
CA GLN A 18 -2.26 -13.31 -36.10
C GLN A 18 -0.80 -13.78 -36.10
N GLY A 19 -0.43 -14.69 -35.20
CA GLY A 19 0.67 -15.60 -35.53
C GLY A 19 0.26 -16.34 -36.81
N ASP A 20 1.18 -16.49 -37.76
CA ASP A 20 0.95 -17.12 -39.07
C ASP A 20 0.08 -18.37 -38.89
N ALA A 21 -1.22 -18.22 -39.10
CA ALA A 21 -2.16 -19.31 -38.92
C ALA A 21 -1.85 -20.27 -40.06
N ALA A 22 -1.49 -21.51 -39.72
CA ALA A 22 -1.34 -22.57 -40.70
C ALA A 22 -2.58 -22.55 -41.63
N PRO A 23 -2.41 -22.65 -42.95
CA PRO A 23 -3.51 -22.62 -43.90
C PRO A 23 -4.59 -23.61 -43.46
N ALA A 24 -5.84 -23.15 -43.45
CA ALA A 24 -6.98 -23.91 -42.93
C ALA A 24 -7.00 -25.32 -43.53
N GLY A 25 -6.70 -26.33 -42.70
CA GLY A 25 -6.60 -27.74 -43.11
C GLY A 25 -5.30 -28.46 -42.74
N GLN A 26 -4.23 -27.75 -42.35
CA GLN A 26 -3.02 -28.40 -41.83
C GLN A 26 -3.04 -28.53 -40.30
N VAL A 27 -2.96 -29.76 -39.81
CA VAL A 27 -2.76 -30.10 -38.39
C VAL A 27 -1.35 -29.64 -37.99
N GLY A 28 -1.25 -28.42 -37.45
CA GLY A 28 0.02 -27.78 -37.05
C GLY A 28 0.14 -27.60 -35.54
N ILE A 29 1.35 -27.28 -35.07
CA ILE A 29 1.60 -26.91 -33.68
C ILE A 29 1.36 -25.42 -33.52
N SER A 30 0.55 -25.00 -32.55
CA SER A 30 0.43 -23.58 -32.20
C SER A 30 1.46 -23.18 -31.17
N VAL A 31 2.04 -21.99 -31.33
CA VAL A 31 3.05 -21.42 -30.43
C VAL A 31 2.70 -19.96 -30.18
N ARG A 32 2.49 -19.60 -28.92
CA ARG A 32 2.18 -18.27 -28.44
C ARG A 32 3.15 -17.87 -27.34
N ALA A 33 3.54 -16.61 -27.33
CA ALA A 33 4.33 -16.01 -26.27
C ALA A 33 3.54 -14.89 -25.59
N THR A 34 3.54 -14.87 -24.25
CA THR A 34 2.90 -13.85 -23.43
C THR A 34 3.88 -13.31 -22.39
N PRO A 35 4.15 -11.99 -22.35
CA PRO A 35 3.68 -10.97 -23.31
C PRO A 35 4.27 -11.16 -24.71
N GLN A 36 3.73 -10.51 -25.76
CA GLN A 36 4.33 -10.58 -27.11
C GLN A 36 5.57 -9.70 -27.27
N GLN A 37 5.68 -8.66 -26.44
CA GLN A 37 6.82 -7.74 -26.40
C GLN A 37 7.19 -7.48 -24.93
N ALA A 38 8.48 -7.43 -24.62
CA ALA A 38 8.98 -7.04 -23.30
C ALA A 38 10.40 -6.49 -23.35
N ALA A 39 10.85 -5.86 -22.26
CA ALA A 39 12.23 -5.41 -22.11
C ALA A 39 13.20 -6.60 -21.96
N PRO A 40 14.51 -6.39 -22.19
CA PRO A 40 15.53 -7.40 -21.97
C PRO A 40 15.49 -8.01 -20.57
N GLY A 41 15.65 -9.33 -20.48
CA GLY A 41 15.63 -10.09 -19.23
C GLY A 41 14.23 -10.40 -18.67
N ALA A 42 13.16 -9.98 -19.34
CA ALA A 42 11.79 -10.38 -18.97
C ALA A 42 11.54 -11.87 -19.23
N THR A 43 10.76 -12.51 -18.36
CA THR A 43 10.32 -13.90 -18.55
C THR A 43 9.08 -13.94 -19.44
N PHE A 44 9.14 -14.74 -20.49
CA PHE A 44 8.02 -15.00 -21.39
C PHE A 44 7.38 -16.34 -21.02
N THR A 45 6.05 -16.38 -21.00
CA THR A 45 5.30 -17.64 -20.97
C THR A 45 5.05 -18.07 -22.42
N LEU A 46 5.59 -19.23 -22.79
CA LEU A 46 5.36 -19.88 -24.07
C LEU A 46 4.26 -20.92 -23.90
N ASP A 47 3.21 -20.87 -24.69
CA ASP A 47 2.12 -21.85 -24.64
C ASP A 47 1.52 -22.14 -26.01
N GLY A 48 0.77 -23.23 -26.10
CA GLY A 48 0.09 -23.62 -27.31
C GLY A 48 -0.49 -25.02 -27.24
N VAL A 49 -0.81 -25.57 -28.40
CA VAL A 49 -1.40 -26.89 -28.58
C VAL A 49 -0.55 -27.68 -29.56
N VAL A 50 -0.22 -28.92 -29.22
CA VAL A 50 0.52 -29.86 -30.06
C VAL A 50 -0.28 -31.15 -30.25
N PRO A 51 -0.40 -31.66 -31.49
CA PRO A 51 -0.94 -32.99 -31.74
C PRO A 51 -0.03 -34.08 -31.13
N LEU A 52 -0.64 -35.06 -30.46
CA LEU A 52 0.08 -36.17 -29.80
C LEU A 52 0.38 -37.29 -30.81
N ASP A 53 1.22 -36.99 -31.79
CA ASP A 53 1.61 -37.89 -32.89
C ASP A 53 2.67 -38.95 -32.52
N GLY A 54 3.19 -38.91 -31.28
CA GLY A 54 4.18 -39.84 -30.77
C GLY A 54 4.30 -39.79 -29.25
N LYS A 55 5.08 -40.73 -28.69
CA LYS A 55 5.46 -40.69 -27.27
C LYS A 55 6.65 -39.76 -27.09
N GLY A 56 6.62 -38.90 -26.08
CA GLY A 56 7.76 -38.05 -25.74
C GLY A 56 7.36 -36.64 -25.32
N LYS A 57 8.32 -35.73 -25.40
CA LYS A 57 8.14 -34.31 -25.08
C LYS A 57 8.14 -33.49 -26.35
N LEU A 58 7.43 -32.37 -26.34
CA LEU A 58 7.55 -31.32 -27.34
C LEU A 58 8.96 -30.71 -27.24
N ARG A 59 9.64 -30.54 -28.38
CA ARG A 59 10.93 -29.84 -28.44
C ARG A 59 10.70 -28.41 -28.90
N LEU A 60 11.07 -27.43 -28.07
CA LEU A 60 11.10 -26.01 -28.41
C LEU A 60 12.55 -25.59 -28.68
N THR A 61 12.80 -24.98 -29.83
CA THR A 61 14.09 -24.35 -30.16
C THR A 61 13.88 -22.85 -30.27
N ILE A 62 14.43 -22.10 -29.31
CA ILE A 62 14.29 -20.65 -29.22
C ILE A 62 15.57 -20.02 -29.78
N THR A 63 15.45 -19.42 -30.96
CA THR A 63 16.55 -18.75 -31.66
C THR A 63 16.53 -17.26 -31.32
N PRO A 64 17.56 -16.74 -30.63
CA PRO A 64 17.69 -15.31 -30.36
C PRO A 64 18.08 -14.50 -31.61
N PRO A 65 17.88 -13.17 -31.59
CA PRO A 65 18.40 -12.27 -32.61
C PRO A 65 19.95 -12.25 -32.60
N ALA A 66 20.55 -11.82 -33.72
CA ALA A 66 21.99 -11.63 -33.89
C ALA A 66 22.88 -12.91 -33.80
N GLY A 67 22.35 -14.09 -34.12
CA GLY A 67 23.16 -15.30 -34.36
C GLY A 67 23.72 -15.97 -33.11
N ARG A 68 23.21 -15.63 -31.91
CA ARG A 68 23.53 -16.38 -30.69
C ARG A 68 22.98 -17.82 -30.76
N PRO A 69 23.61 -18.78 -30.05
CA PRO A 69 23.18 -20.17 -30.10
C PRO A 69 21.73 -20.33 -29.63
N PRO A 70 20.90 -21.12 -30.33
CA PRO A 70 19.53 -21.40 -29.92
C PRO A 70 19.49 -22.12 -28.56
N THR A 71 18.46 -21.83 -27.76
CA THR A 71 18.16 -22.58 -26.53
C THR A 71 17.12 -23.65 -26.81
N VAL A 72 17.34 -24.88 -26.35
CA VAL A 72 16.39 -25.99 -26.51
C VAL A 72 15.70 -26.28 -25.18
N LEU A 73 14.37 -26.31 -25.19
CA LEU A 73 13.55 -26.76 -24.07
C LEU A 73 12.77 -28.01 -24.47
N GLU A 74 12.66 -28.96 -23.55
CA GLU A 74 11.77 -30.11 -23.70
C GLU A 74 10.58 -29.99 -22.75
N VAL A 75 9.37 -29.94 -23.30
CA VAL A 75 8.16 -29.66 -22.55
C VAL A 75 7.20 -30.84 -22.69
N PRO A 76 6.79 -31.51 -21.60
CA PRO A 76 5.77 -32.54 -21.68
C PRO A 76 4.40 -31.90 -21.99
N PRO A 77 3.74 -32.26 -23.10
CA PRO A 77 2.37 -31.81 -23.33
C PRO A 77 1.40 -32.52 -22.39
N ALA A 78 0.31 -31.86 -22.06
CA ALA A 78 -0.83 -32.44 -21.35
C ALA A 78 -1.55 -33.46 -22.24
N ALA A 79 -2.44 -34.26 -21.64
CA ALA A 79 -3.18 -35.31 -22.33
C ALA A 79 -4.08 -34.80 -23.48
N ASN A 80 -4.47 -33.53 -23.44
CA ASN A 80 -5.22 -32.86 -24.49
C ASN A 80 -4.33 -32.14 -25.54
N GLY A 81 -3.01 -32.26 -25.43
CA GLY A 81 -2.05 -31.61 -26.32
C GLY A 81 -1.66 -30.20 -25.91
N ASP A 82 -2.24 -29.62 -24.86
CA ASP A 82 -1.83 -28.30 -24.37
C ASP A 82 -0.42 -28.36 -23.77
N TRP A 83 0.37 -27.31 -23.95
CA TRP A 83 1.70 -27.22 -23.36
C TRP A 83 2.00 -25.80 -22.90
N ARG A 84 2.89 -25.68 -21.90
CA ARG A 84 3.34 -24.40 -21.36
C ARG A 84 4.79 -24.49 -20.86
N ALA A 85 5.58 -23.46 -21.13
CA ALA A 85 6.94 -23.29 -20.63
C ALA A 85 7.23 -21.83 -20.26
N GLN A 86 8.22 -21.61 -19.40
CA GLN A 86 8.76 -20.28 -19.12
C GLN A 86 10.14 -20.12 -19.75
N PHE A 87 10.41 -18.97 -20.35
CA PHE A 87 11.70 -18.64 -20.95
C PHE A 87 12.17 -17.26 -20.48
N GLY A 88 13.33 -17.20 -19.81
CA GLY A 88 13.88 -15.96 -19.24
C GLY A 88 15.19 -15.48 -19.88
N SER A 89 15.75 -16.19 -20.87
CA SER A 89 17.04 -15.85 -21.47
C SER A 89 16.91 -14.83 -22.62
N THR A 90 16.31 -13.69 -22.30
CA THR A 90 15.88 -12.63 -23.24
C THR A 90 16.77 -11.39 -23.18
N GLN A 91 18.08 -11.57 -23.00
CA GLN A 91 19.00 -10.46 -22.78
C GLN A 91 19.37 -9.66 -24.03
N VAL A 92 19.04 -10.15 -25.23
CA VAL A 92 19.39 -9.50 -26.49
C VAL A 92 18.14 -8.90 -27.12
N PRO A 93 18.10 -7.58 -27.39
CA PRO A 93 16.98 -6.99 -28.11
C PRO A 93 16.82 -7.55 -29.52
N GLY A 94 15.57 -7.62 -29.99
CA GLY A 94 15.19 -8.05 -31.33
C GLY A 94 14.15 -9.17 -31.32
N ASP A 95 13.86 -9.70 -32.51
CA ASP A 95 12.85 -10.72 -32.70
C ASP A 95 13.39 -12.11 -32.41
N TYR A 96 12.79 -12.78 -31.43
CA TYR A 96 13.03 -14.17 -31.12
C TYR A 96 12.10 -15.04 -31.93
N ARG A 97 12.65 -16.15 -32.43
CA ARG A 97 11.89 -17.20 -33.12
C ARG A 97 11.81 -18.43 -32.23
N VAL A 98 10.63 -19.00 -32.09
CA VAL A 98 10.37 -20.22 -31.32
C VAL A 98 9.91 -21.30 -32.29
N ASP A 99 10.78 -22.23 -32.63
CA ASP A 99 10.44 -23.40 -33.46
C ASP A 99 10.03 -24.56 -32.54
N ALA A 100 8.77 -24.99 -32.63
CA ALA A 100 8.24 -26.14 -31.90
C ALA A 100 8.23 -27.37 -32.81
N THR A 101 8.61 -28.54 -32.28
CA THR A 101 8.57 -29.84 -32.97
C THR A 101 7.83 -30.85 -32.10
N SER A 102 6.87 -31.57 -32.69
CA SER A 102 5.98 -32.50 -31.99
C SER A 102 6.75 -33.68 -31.37
N PRO A 103 6.17 -34.39 -30.39
CA PRO A 103 6.79 -35.58 -29.80
C PRO A 103 7.20 -36.65 -30.83
N GLY A 104 6.43 -36.83 -31.91
CA GLY A 104 6.76 -37.75 -33.00
C GLY A 104 7.79 -37.21 -34.02
N GLY A 105 8.19 -35.94 -33.89
CA GLY A 105 9.18 -35.29 -34.75
C GLY A 105 8.67 -34.86 -36.13
N GLN A 106 7.41 -35.14 -36.47
CA GLN A 106 6.87 -34.95 -37.81
C GLN A 106 6.27 -33.56 -38.02
N LEU A 107 5.64 -33.00 -36.98
CA LEU A 107 4.95 -31.72 -37.06
C LEU A 107 5.82 -30.59 -36.51
N LYS A 108 5.68 -29.42 -37.10
CA LYS A 108 6.40 -28.20 -36.71
C LYS A 108 5.44 -27.04 -36.53
N GLY A 109 5.79 -26.12 -35.64
CA GLY A 109 5.13 -24.83 -35.47
C GLY A 109 6.15 -23.74 -35.22
N VAL A 110 5.79 -22.50 -35.53
CA VAL A 110 6.68 -21.35 -35.33
C VAL A 110 5.91 -20.28 -34.57
N GLY A 111 6.50 -19.77 -33.50
CA GLY A 111 6.06 -18.57 -32.79
C GLY A 111 7.15 -17.49 -32.83
N ARG A 112 6.76 -16.26 -32.53
CA ARG A 112 7.69 -15.14 -32.38
C ARG A 112 7.31 -14.28 -31.18
N PHE A 113 8.30 -13.64 -30.59
CA PHE A 113 8.13 -12.54 -29.64
C PHE A 113 9.28 -11.56 -29.81
N THR A 114 9.07 -10.30 -29.44
CA THR A 114 10.08 -9.26 -29.59
C THR A 114 10.60 -8.85 -28.22
N VAL A 115 11.91 -8.82 -28.07
CA VAL A 115 12.54 -8.13 -26.95
C VAL A 115 12.84 -6.72 -27.42
N LEU A 116 12.19 -5.72 -26.81
CA LEU A 116 12.30 -4.34 -27.24
C LEU A 116 13.72 -3.81 -27.01
N GLU A 117 14.20 -3.02 -27.96
CA GLU A 117 15.37 -2.16 -27.74
C GLU A 117 14.91 -0.98 -26.88
N THR A 118 14.93 -1.17 -25.57
CA THR A 118 14.81 -0.06 -24.62
C THR A 118 16.17 0.62 -24.55
N ASP A 119 16.22 1.94 -24.79
CA ASP A 119 17.36 2.72 -24.33
C ASP A 119 17.29 2.76 -22.80
N PHE A 120 17.86 1.72 -22.21
CA PHE A 120 17.83 1.53 -20.77
C PHE A 120 18.51 2.71 -20.05
N ALA A 121 19.45 3.39 -20.71
CA ALA A 121 20.05 4.58 -20.15
C ALA A 121 19.00 5.68 -19.96
N ASP A 122 18.11 5.86 -20.93
CA ASP A 122 16.98 6.79 -20.84
C ASP A 122 15.97 6.36 -19.77
N ASP A 123 15.59 5.08 -19.71
CA ASP A 123 14.64 4.58 -18.70
C ASP A 123 15.20 4.73 -17.27
N PHE A 124 16.48 4.42 -17.09
CA PHE A 124 17.18 4.58 -15.82
C PHE A 124 17.34 6.05 -15.44
N GLU A 125 17.70 6.90 -16.41
CA GLU A 125 17.76 8.36 -16.23
C GLU A 125 16.39 8.93 -15.82
N GLN A 126 15.31 8.50 -16.47
CA GLN A 126 13.96 8.93 -16.11
C GLN A 126 13.55 8.43 -14.72
N ALA A 127 13.85 7.17 -14.38
CA ALA A 127 13.53 6.61 -13.05
C ALA A 127 14.29 7.36 -11.94
N THR A 128 15.60 7.57 -12.13
CA THR A 128 16.42 8.33 -11.18
C THR A 128 16.05 9.80 -11.09
N GLY A 129 15.72 10.44 -12.22
CA GLY A 129 15.23 11.82 -12.26
C GLY A 129 13.91 11.99 -11.51
N ARG A 130 12.96 11.08 -11.72
CA ARG A 130 11.68 11.07 -10.98
C ARG A 130 11.88 10.82 -9.49
N ALA A 131 12.74 9.87 -9.13
CA ALA A 131 13.04 9.57 -7.73
C ALA A 131 13.71 10.76 -7.02
N ARG A 132 14.67 11.43 -7.70
CA ARG A 132 15.29 12.66 -7.20
C ARG A 132 14.28 13.77 -6.98
N ALA A 133 13.42 14.03 -7.95
CA ALA A 133 12.38 15.06 -7.83
C ALA A 133 11.43 14.78 -6.66
N GLU A 134 11.05 13.52 -6.46
CA GLU A 134 10.19 13.12 -5.34
C GLU A 134 10.90 13.25 -3.99
N ALA A 135 12.16 12.83 -3.90
CA ALA A 135 12.95 12.99 -2.68
C ALA A 135 13.15 14.47 -2.32
N GLN A 136 13.42 15.34 -3.30
CA GLN A 136 13.46 16.80 -3.10
C GLN A 136 12.11 17.37 -2.64
N ALA A 137 10.99 16.83 -3.15
CA ALA A 137 9.66 17.23 -2.71
C ALA A 137 9.39 16.81 -1.25
N ALA A 138 9.86 15.63 -0.83
CA ALA A 138 9.79 15.19 0.56
C ALA A 138 10.66 16.05 1.49
N VAL A 139 11.89 16.39 1.07
CA VAL A 139 12.79 17.31 1.78
C VAL A 139 12.12 18.68 2.00
N LYS A 140 11.54 19.26 0.95
CA LYS A 140 10.76 20.52 1.04
C LYS A 140 9.56 20.41 1.98
N ALA A 141 8.89 19.25 2.00
CA ALA A 141 7.78 19.01 2.92
C ALA A 141 8.24 19.01 4.39
N VAL A 142 9.39 18.41 4.69
CA VAL A 142 9.99 18.44 6.04
C VAL A 142 10.36 19.88 6.43
N ASP A 143 10.99 20.66 5.55
CA ASP A 143 11.27 22.08 5.82
C ASP A 143 10.00 22.88 6.10
N GLY A 144 8.94 22.62 5.34
CA GLY A 144 7.63 23.23 5.56
C GLY A 144 7.00 22.86 6.91
N ILE A 145 7.25 21.64 7.41
CA ILE A 145 6.85 21.21 8.74
C ILE A 145 7.68 21.91 9.82
N VAL A 146 9.00 22.00 9.65
CA VAL A 146 9.90 22.70 10.58
C VAL A 146 9.48 24.17 10.73
N ALA A 147 9.22 24.86 9.62
CA ALA A 147 8.77 26.26 9.66
C ALA A 147 7.38 26.42 10.32
N ASP A 148 6.47 25.48 10.11
CA ASP A 148 5.16 25.48 10.75
C ASP A 148 5.27 25.25 12.26
N VAL A 149 6.08 24.29 12.70
CA VAL A 149 6.36 24.04 14.13
C VAL A 149 6.91 25.31 14.80
N ASP A 150 7.88 25.99 14.19
CA ASP A 150 8.39 27.29 14.67
C ASP A 150 7.25 28.31 14.86
N ALA A 151 6.39 28.45 13.85
CA ALA A 151 5.29 29.40 13.88
C ALA A 151 4.23 29.05 14.94
N GLN A 152 3.95 27.76 15.14
CA GLN A 152 3.00 27.32 16.17
C GLN A 152 3.55 27.51 17.58
N ILE A 153 4.83 27.21 17.83
CA ILE A 153 5.47 27.43 19.14
C ILE A 153 5.40 28.91 19.53
N ALA A 154 5.59 29.82 18.57
CA ALA A 154 5.50 31.27 18.81
C ALA A 154 4.09 31.76 19.17
N ARG A 155 3.04 31.02 18.78
CA ARG A 155 1.62 31.35 19.07
C ARG A 155 1.15 30.83 20.43
N LEU A 156 1.95 30.00 21.10
CA LEU A 156 1.59 29.51 22.43
C LEU A 156 1.70 30.64 23.46
N PRO A 157 0.79 30.68 24.47
CA PRO A 157 0.86 31.67 25.54
C PRO A 157 2.21 31.68 26.27
N ASP A 158 2.66 32.84 26.75
CA ASP A 158 3.87 32.96 27.57
C ASP A 158 3.74 32.16 28.87
N ASN A 159 4.57 31.13 29.02
CA ASN A 159 4.69 30.34 30.26
C ASN A 159 5.98 29.49 30.22
N PRO A 160 6.44 28.97 31.37
CA PRO A 160 7.67 28.13 31.45
C PRO A 160 7.62 26.89 30.56
N ALA A 161 6.40 26.47 30.23
CA ALA A 161 6.09 25.29 29.49
C ALA A 161 6.41 25.47 27.98
N ARG A 162 6.01 26.61 27.41
CA ARG A 162 6.43 27.06 26.08
C ARG A 162 7.94 27.25 26.00
N ASP A 163 8.57 27.82 27.03
CA ASP A 163 10.02 28.07 27.00
C ASP A 163 10.81 26.76 26.97
N ALA A 164 10.37 25.74 27.71
CA ALA A 164 10.95 24.40 27.63
C ALA A 164 10.76 23.77 26.24
N LEU A 165 9.60 23.94 25.62
CA LEU A 165 9.34 23.46 24.25
C LEU A 165 10.24 24.19 23.23
N LYS A 166 10.38 25.51 23.37
CA LYS A 166 11.27 26.33 22.54
C LYS A 166 12.73 25.89 22.67
N ALA A 167 13.19 25.60 23.90
CA ALA A 167 14.54 25.09 24.14
C ALA A 167 14.76 23.71 23.50
N LYS A 168 13.81 22.78 23.66
CA LYS A 168 13.88 21.45 23.03
C LYS A 168 13.83 21.53 21.51
N TRP A 169 12.99 22.41 20.96
CA TRP A 169 12.93 22.64 19.54
C TRP A 169 14.21 23.26 18.97
N ALA A 170 14.84 24.20 19.69
CA ALA A 170 16.13 24.75 19.32
C ALA A 170 17.25 23.69 19.26
N GLU A 171 17.15 22.63 20.07
CA GLU A 171 18.05 21.47 20.03
C GLU A 171 17.76 20.55 18.82
N LEU A 172 16.48 20.32 18.50
CA LEU A 172 16.03 19.38 17.46
C LEU A 172 16.10 19.95 16.04
N LYS A 173 15.72 21.22 15.87
CA LYS A 173 15.68 21.92 14.59
C LYS A 173 16.98 21.76 13.77
N PRO A 174 18.19 22.01 14.30
CA PRO A 174 19.41 21.86 13.51
C PRO A 174 19.69 20.41 13.09
N LYS A 175 19.19 19.41 13.83
CA LYS A 175 19.32 17.99 13.49
C LYS A 175 18.40 17.62 12.35
N LEU A 176 17.14 18.06 12.41
CA LEU A 176 16.18 17.93 11.30
C LEU A 176 16.71 18.61 10.04
N GLN A 177 17.23 19.83 10.16
CA GLN A 177 17.81 20.56 9.03
C GLN A 177 19.07 19.89 8.47
N ARG A 178 19.88 19.25 9.32
CA ARG A 178 21.01 18.44 8.85
C ARG A 178 20.52 17.23 8.05
N VAL A 179 19.52 16.52 8.56
CA VAL A 179 18.95 15.37 7.86
C VAL A 179 18.32 15.79 6.53
N VAL A 180 17.56 16.88 6.50
CA VAL A 180 17.03 17.50 5.26
C VAL A 180 18.16 17.81 4.27
N ARG A 181 19.28 18.38 4.74
CA ARG A 181 20.44 18.69 3.90
C ARG A 181 21.11 17.42 3.37
N ASP A 182 21.36 16.46 4.24
CA ASP A 182 22.02 15.20 3.91
C ASP A 182 21.16 14.36 2.97
N LEU A 183 19.83 14.43 3.10
CA LEU A 183 18.87 13.80 2.19
C LEU A 183 18.65 14.62 0.92
N GLY A 184 18.92 15.92 0.93
CA GLY A 184 18.91 16.79 -0.25
C GLY A 184 20.06 16.50 -1.22
N ASP A 185 21.16 15.92 -0.73
CA ASP A 185 22.30 15.48 -1.55
C ASP A 185 22.06 14.10 -2.21
N ILE A 186 20.91 13.94 -2.85
CA ILE A 186 20.59 12.78 -3.69
C ILE A 186 21.55 12.70 -4.90
N ASP A 187 22.10 13.84 -5.32
CA ASP A 187 23.00 13.91 -6.47
C ASP A 187 24.30 13.18 -6.26
N ALA A 188 24.87 13.23 -5.06
CA ALA A 188 26.03 12.43 -4.71
C ALA A 188 25.76 10.92 -4.88
N LEU A 189 24.52 10.48 -4.66
CA LEU A 189 24.13 9.07 -4.82
C LEU A 189 23.84 8.73 -6.29
N VAL A 190 23.09 9.56 -6.99
CA VAL A 190 22.56 9.22 -8.33
C VAL A 190 23.57 9.49 -9.44
N THR A 191 24.37 10.54 -9.34
CA THR A 191 25.27 10.99 -10.43
C THR A 191 26.29 9.93 -10.84
N PRO A 192 26.99 9.24 -9.92
CA PRO A 192 27.96 8.22 -10.32
C PRO A 192 27.29 7.01 -10.98
N LEU A 193 26.07 6.68 -10.54
CA LEU A 193 25.29 5.58 -11.10
C LEU A 193 24.82 5.92 -12.53
N LYS A 194 24.34 7.15 -12.76
CA LYS A 194 24.04 7.65 -14.11
C LYS A 194 25.26 7.60 -15.03
N ALA A 195 26.42 8.05 -14.55
CA ALA A 195 27.66 8.02 -15.32
C ALA A 195 28.09 6.58 -15.67
N ALA A 196 27.88 5.62 -14.77
CA ALA A 196 28.15 4.21 -15.03
C ALA A 196 27.22 3.63 -16.11
N VAL A 197 25.93 3.98 -16.08
CA VAL A 197 24.94 3.52 -17.07
C VAL A 197 25.17 4.11 -18.45
N ALA A 198 25.47 5.42 -18.52
CA ALA A 198 25.73 6.10 -19.79
C ALA A 198 27.00 5.57 -20.49
N GLY A 199 27.98 5.09 -19.73
CA GLY A 199 29.24 4.58 -20.27
C GLY A 199 29.16 3.15 -20.82
N GLU A 200 28.21 2.32 -20.36
CA GLU A 200 28.16 0.89 -20.69
C GLU A 200 26.73 0.36 -20.87
N ARG A 201 26.25 0.34 -22.13
CA ARG A 201 24.94 -0.23 -22.49
C ARG A 201 24.77 -1.69 -22.06
N GLU A 202 25.85 -2.45 -21.88
CA GLU A 202 25.80 -3.85 -21.43
C GLU A 202 25.44 -3.99 -19.94
N ALA A 203 25.62 -2.94 -19.13
CA ALA A 203 25.23 -2.92 -17.71
C ALA A 203 23.72 -2.79 -17.49
N ALA A 204 22.97 -2.49 -18.55
CA ALA A 204 21.54 -2.21 -18.51
C ALA A 204 20.70 -3.32 -17.85
N PRO A 205 20.79 -4.60 -18.24
CA PRO A 205 19.93 -5.62 -17.66
C PRO A 205 20.17 -5.85 -16.16
N ALA A 206 21.41 -5.64 -15.69
CA ALA A 206 21.76 -5.79 -14.28
C ALA A 206 21.11 -4.71 -13.40
N LEU A 207 20.72 -3.58 -13.99
CA LEU A 207 20.12 -2.45 -13.29
C LEU A 207 18.59 -2.39 -13.41
N ALA A 208 17.98 -3.30 -14.16
CA ALA A 208 16.53 -3.38 -14.28
C ALA A 208 15.81 -3.58 -12.93
N PRO A 209 16.32 -4.39 -11.96
CA PRO A 209 15.73 -4.46 -10.62
C PRO A 209 15.78 -3.11 -9.89
N ALA A 210 16.92 -2.42 -9.92
CA ALA A 210 17.10 -1.10 -9.32
C ALA A 210 16.13 -0.05 -9.90
N THR A 211 15.98 -0.04 -11.23
CA THR A 211 15.06 0.86 -11.95
C THR A 211 13.62 0.65 -11.51
N ARG A 212 13.19 -0.63 -11.41
CA ARG A 212 11.85 -0.97 -10.90
C ARG A 212 11.67 -0.53 -9.46
N ALA A 213 12.65 -0.83 -8.59
CA ALA A 213 12.60 -0.44 -7.19
C ALA A 213 12.53 1.09 -7.00
N LEU A 214 13.23 1.87 -7.83
CA LEU A 214 13.14 3.33 -7.84
C LEU A 214 11.77 3.84 -8.27
N ASN A 215 11.19 3.26 -9.32
CA ASN A 215 9.84 3.62 -9.78
C ASN A 215 8.77 3.25 -8.73
N ASP A 216 8.87 2.07 -8.12
CA ASP A 216 7.97 1.59 -7.07
C ASP A 216 8.07 2.47 -5.82
N TRP A 217 9.30 2.81 -5.40
CA TRP A 217 9.52 3.76 -4.32
C TRP A 217 8.93 5.12 -4.66
N THR A 218 9.20 5.68 -5.84
CA THR A 218 8.70 7.01 -6.25
C THR A 218 7.17 7.05 -6.22
N THR A 219 6.52 6.00 -6.71
CA THR A 219 5.06 5.91 -6.75
C THR A 219 4.47 5.86 -5.33
N ARG A 220 5.00 4.98 -4.46
CA ARG A 220 4.56 4.88 -3.06
C ARG A 220 4.86 6.16 -2.27
N SER A 221 6.05 6.71 -2.46
CA SER A 221 6.55 7.93 -1.81
C SER A 221 5.68 9.13 -2.12
N ARG A 222 5.35 9.34 -3.40
CA ARG A 222 4.44 10.41 -3.81
C ARG A 222 3.07 10.29 -3.17
N ALA A 223 2.45 9.11 -3.28
CA ALA A 223 1.11 8.87 -2.72
C ALA A 223 1.09 9.12 -1.21
N GLU A 224 2.13 8.66 -0.51
CA GLU A 224 2.28 8.83 0.94
C GLU A 224 2.55 10.29 1.32
N ARG A 225 3.50 10.98 0.66
CA ARG A 225 3.78 12.40 0.91
C ARG A 225 2.53 13.26 0.68
N GLU A 226 1.79 13.03 -0.41
CA GLU A 226 0.54 13.74 -0.66
C GLU A 226 -0.51 13.46 0.41
N ARG A 227 -0.61 12.22 0.90
CA ARG A 227 -1.47 11.87 2.03
C ARG A 227 -1.07 12.64 3.29
N ILE A 228 0.21 12.63 3.64
CA ILE A 228 0.78 13.37 4.78
C ILE A 228 0.47 14.86 4.67
N LEU A 229 0.73 15.47 3.51
CA LEU A 229 0.48 16.90 3.29
C LEU A 229 -1.02 17.25 3.35
N ARG A 230 -1.90 16.38 2.83
CA ARG A 230 -3.36 16.56 2.99
C ARG A 230 -3.75 16.54 4.47
N GLN A 231 -3.26 15.57 5.23
CA GLN A 231 -3.54 15.45 6.67
C GLN A 231 -3.00 16.64 7.47
N LEU A 232 -1.79 17.10 7.16
CA LEU A 232 -1.22 18.31 7.75
C LEU A 232 -2.00 19.57 7.39
N SER A 233 -2.47 19.69 6.15
CA SER A 233 -3.29 20.84 5.73
C SER A 233 -4.67 20.86 6.38
N ALA A 234 -5.25 19.68 6.63
CA ALA A 234 -6.51 19.53 7.35
C ALA A 234 -6.34 19.95 8.81
N SER A 235 -5.24 19.54 9.46
CA SER A 235 -4.97 19.92 10.85
C SER A 235 -4.71 21.41 11.03
N ARG A 236 -4.31 22.15 9.98
CA ARG A 236 -3.98 23.60 10.01
C ARG A 236 -5.17 24.58 10.08
N ARG A 237 -6.41 24.13 9.88
CA ARG A 237 -7.54 25.07 9.66
C ARG A 237 -8.18 25.69 10.91
N GLU A 238 -7.72 25.35 12.10
CA GLU A 238 -8.49 25.60 13.34
C GLU A 238 -7.65 26.30 14.46
N GLY A 239 -8.29 27.03 15.38
CA GLY A 239 -7.64 28.12 16.12
C GLY A 239 -7.31 27.89 17.60
N ALA A 240 -7.53 26.71 18.19
CA ALA A 240 -7.40 26.57 19.65
C ALA A 240 -5.98 26.23 20.13
N THR A 241 -5.62 26.64 21.34
CA THR A 241 -4.29 26.42 21.95
C THR A 241 -3.88 24.94 22.02
N CYS A 242 -4.81 24.04 22.35
CA CYS A 242 -4.56 22.59 22.34
C CYS A 242 -4.28 22.04 20.95
N GLU A 243 -4.88 22.64 19.92
CA GLU A 243 -4.67 22.27 18.53
C GLU A 243 -3.28 22.72 18.05
N ASN A 244 -2.80 23.87 18.51
CA ASN A 244 -1.44 24.32 18.19
C ASN A 244 -0.39 23.37 18.80
N LEU A 245 -0.60 22.86 20.02
CA LEU A 245 0.25 21.84 20.62
C LEU A 245 0.17 20.50 19.87
N GLU A 246 -1.04 20.07 19.48
CA GLU A 246 -1.22 18.88 18.66
C GLU A 246 -0.55 19.03 17.29
N ARG A 247 -0.64 20.19 16.64
CA ARG A 247 0.05 20.46 15.37
C ARG A 247 1.54 20.30 15.50
N VAL A 248 2.12 20.76 16.61
CA VAL A 248 3.54 20.57 16.88
C VAL A 248 3.86 19.08 16.99
N ILE A 249 3.10 18.33 17.80
CA ILE A 249 3.25 16.87 17.95
C ILE A 249 3.10 16.13 16.62
N GLU A 250 2.06 16.44 15.86
CA GLU A 250 1.80 15.86 14.55
C GLU A 250 2.89 16.25 13.55
N GLY A 251 3.38 17.49 13.59
CA GLY A 251 4.53 17.93 12.79
C GLY A 251 5.75 17.03 13.02
N PHE A 252 6.09 16.72 14.28
CA PHE A 252 7.18 15.80 14.58
C PHE A 252 6.91 14.37 14.08
N LYS A 253 5.68 13.86 14.22
CA LYS A 253 5.29 12.55 13.69
C LYS A 253 5.38 12.49 12.16
N TRP A 254 4.96 13.55 11.47
CA TRP A 254 5.06 13.65 10.01
C TRP A 254 6.50 13.79 9.54
N ALA A 255 7.33 14.54 10.26
CA ALA A 255 8.76 14.59 10.00
C ALA A 255 9.40 13.19 10.13
N MET A 256 8.99 12.41 11.14
CA MET A 256 9.43 11.02 11.30
C MET A 256 8.97 10.13 10.14
N ALA A 257 7.69 10.22 9.75
CA ALA A 257 7.15 9.46 8.62
C ALA A 257 7.85 9.79 7.29
N LEU A 258 8.08 11.07 6.99
CA LEU A 258 8.81 11.50 5.80
C LEU A 258 10.28 11.07 5.85
N SER A 259 10.90 11.05 7.04
CA SER A 259 12.27 10.55 7.21
C SER A 259 12.35 9.05 6.90
N ASN A 260 11.41 8.25 7.42
CA ASN A 260 11.31 6.82 7.11
C ASN A 260 11.10 6.56 5.60
N LEU A 261 10.32 7.43 4.94
CA LEU A 261 10.10 7.35 3.51
C LEU A 261 11.40 7.57 2.71
N LEU A 262 12.22 8.53 3.16
CA LEU A 262 13.54 8.81 2.60
C LEU A 262 14.56 7.70 2.91
N ASP A 263 14.42 7.00 4.04
CA ASP A 263 15.18 5.77 4.30
C ASP A 263 14.87 4.65 3.32
N GLY A 264 13.60 4.53 2.90
CA GLY A 264 13.21 3.62 1.82
C GLY A 264 13.97 3.88 0.50
N PHE A 265 14.20 5.15 0.15
CA PHE A 265 14.99 5.52 -1.03
C PHE A 265 16.45 5.06 -0.89
N ASN A 266 17.05 5.31 0.27
CA ASN A 266 18.41 4.88 0.55
C ASN A 266 18.54 3.36 0.49
N GLY A 267 17.58 2.61 1.05
CA GLY A 267 17.55 1.15 0.96
C GLY A 267 17.56 0.65 -0.49
N VAL A 268 16.74 1.27 -1.36
CA VAL A 268 16.74 0.96 -2.79
C VAL A 268 18.09 1.23 -3.44
N MET A 269 18.72 2.38 -3.16
CA MET A 269 20.02 2.73 -3.74
C MET A 269 21.15 1.83 -3.26
N ILE A 270 21.15 1.43 -1.98
CA ILE A 270 22.13 0.50 -1.42
C ILE A 270 21.96 -0.89 -2.03
N SER A 271 20.73 -1.39 -2.14
CA SER A 271 20.47 -2.68 -2.79
C SER A 271 20.89 -2.67 -4.25
N ALA A 272 20.59 -1.60 -4.99
CA ALA A 272 21.03 -1.44 -6.38
C ALA A 272 22.55 -1.47 -6.52
N ALA A 273 23.28 -0.80 -5.62
CA ALA A 273 24.73 -0.80 -5.63
C ALA A 273 25.33 -2.15 -5.22
N LYS A 274 24.72 -2.85 -4.26
CA LYS A 274 25.14 -4.21 -3.89
C LYS A 274 24.95 -5.19 -5.05
N GLU A 275 23.81 -5.15 -5.74
CA GLU A 275 23.56 -6.01 -6.90
C GLU A 275 24.53 -5.72 -8.06
N LEU A 276 24.91 -4.46 -8.27
CA LEU A 276 25.95 -4.08 -9.23
C LEU A 276 27.33 -4.65 -8.91
N VAL A 277 27.67 -4.70 -7.62
CA VAL A 277 28.95 -5.20 -7.11
C VAL A 277 28.97 -6.72 -7.09
N GLU A 278 27.95 -7.35 -6.53
CA GLU A 278 27.89 -8.80 -6.33
C GLU A 278 27.52 -9.56 -7.63
N GLY A 279 26.92 -8.88 -8.60
CA GLY A 279 26.54 -9.44 -9.89
C GLY A 279 27.72 -9.77 -10.81
N ALA A 280 27.41 -10.50 -11.89
CA ALA A 280 28.36 -10.82 -12.98
C ALA A 280 28.98 -9.59 -13.66
N LEU A 281 28.52 -8.37 -13.32
CA LEU A 281 29.01 -7.11 -13.85
C LEU A 281 30.47 -6.84 -13.47
N LEU A 282 30.89 -7.07 -12.22
CA LEU A 282 32.31 -6.87 -11.86
C LEU A 282 33.26 -7.76 -12.68
N ARG A 283 32.81 -8.94 -13.10
CA ARG A 283 33.62 -9.88 -13.91
C ARG A 283 33.68 -9.49 -15.39
N THR A 284 32.74 -8.67 -15.86
CA THR A 284 32.62 -8.23 -17.26
C THR A 284 33.11 -6.79 -17.46
N LEU A 285 33.12 -5.98 -16.41
CA LEU A 285 33.62 -4.62 -16.39
C LEU A 285 35.15 -4.57 -16.55
N LYS A 286 35.61 -3.54 -17.27
CA LYS A 286 37.04 -3.26 -17.42
C LYS A 286 37.69 -2.94 -16.05
N PRO A 287 38.98 -3.30 -15.81
CA PRO A 287 39.64 -3.12 -14.51
C PRO A 287 39.61 -1.68 -13.95
N HIS A 288 39.65 -0.67 -14.83
CA HIS A 288 39.60 0.74 -14.41
C HIS A 288 38.23 1.16 -13.86
N MET A 289 37.15 0.43 -14.16
CA MET A 289 35.81 0.65 -13.63
C MET A 289 35.59 -0.08 -12.30
N GLN A 290 36.23 -1.24 -12.10
CA GLN A 290 36.18 -1.97 -10.83
C GLN A 290 36.67 -1.10 -9.66
N GLY A 291 37.75 -0.34 -9.85
CA GLY A 291 38.25 0.61 -8.84
C GLY A 291 37.27 1.75 -8.54
N LYS A 292 36.57 2.27 -9.56
CA LYS A 292 35.55 3.32 -9.39
C LYS A 292 34.31 2.80 -8.68
N LEU A 293 33.83 1.60 -9.04
CA LEU A 293 32.68 0.95 -8.40
C LEU A 293 32.97 0.56 -6.96
N ALA A 294 34.17 0.03 -6.65
CA ALA A 294 34.58 -0.26 -5.28
C ALA A 294 34.69 1.04 -4.43
N GLY A 295 35.18 2.13 -5.01
CA GLY A 295 35.16 3.44 -4.37
C GLY A 295 33.75 3.95 -4.12
N TYR A 296 32.85 3.77 -5.08
CA TYR A 296 31.43 4.14 -4.96
C TYR A 296 30.70 3.29 -3.92
N GLN A 297 30.95 1.98 -3.86
CA GLN A 297 30.42 1.11 -2.82
C GLN A 297 30.88 1.55 -1.44
N ARG A 298 32.17 1.85 -1.26
CA ARG A 298 32.69 2.37 0.02
C ARG A 298 32.07 3.72 0.37
N ALA A 299 31.87 4.61 -0.60
CA ALA A 299 31.18 5.88 -0.39
C ALA A 299 29.71 5.68 0.01
N LEU A 300 29.01 4.73 -0.63
CA LEU A 300 27.64 4.38 -0.30
C LEU A 300 27.52 3.71 1.06
N GLU A 301 28.41 2.78 1.40
CA GLU A 301 28.46 2.13 2.71
C GLU A 301 28.81 3.13 3.81
N ALA A 302 29.76 4.05 3.56
CA ALA A 302 30.08 5.12 4.49
C ALA A 302 28.91 6.09 4.68
N THR A 303 28.24 6.46 3.58
CA THR A 303 27.04 7.32 3.62
C THR A 303 25.88 6.61 4.32
N ALA A 304 25.70 5.32 4.06
CA ALA A 304 24.70 4.48 4.71
C ALA A 304 24.98 4.33 6.20
N LYS A 305 26.23 4.15 6.61
CA LYS A 305 26.63 4.03 8.01
C LYS A 305 26.45 5.35 8.77
N LEU A 306 26.95 6.46 8.21
CA LEU A 306 26.73 7.80 8.76
C LEU A 306 25.24 8.13 8.86
N ARG A 307 24.44 7.71 7.87
CA ARG A 307 22.98 7.91 7.87
C ARG A 307 22.24 6.97 8.81
N GLN A 308 22.67 5.71 8.97
CA GLN A 308 22.08 4.78 9.94
C GLN A 308 22.31 5.27 11.36
N GLU A 309 23.51 5.80 11.65
CA GLU A 309 23.85 6.46 12.91
C GLU A 309 23.07 7.78 13.08
N SER A 310 22.84 8.55 12.01
CA SER A 310 22.07 9.80 12.07
C SER A 310 20.55 9.59 12.19
N ASN A 311 19.98 8.60 11.49
CA ASN A 311 18.54 8.35 11.42
C ASN A 311 18.03 7.51 12.58
N GLY A 312 18.82 6.54 13.05
CA GLY A 312 18.53 5.85 14.32
C GLY A 312 18.46 6.84 15.49
N ASN A 313 19.35 7.83 15.48
CA ASN A 313 19.27 8.95 16.41
C ASN A 313 18.07 9.85 16.10
N LEU A 314 17.85 10.32 14.87
CA LEU A 314 16.73 11.24 14.59
C LEU A 314 15.36 10.68 15.00
N VAL A 315 15.05 9.43 14.63
CA VAL A 315 13.77 8.79 14.99
C VAL A 315 13.64 8.69 16.51
N GLY A 316 14.71 8.30 17.21
CA GLY A 316 14.74 8.28 18.67
C GLY A 316 14.48 9.67 19.28
N TRP A 317 15.15 10.70 18.77
CA TRP A 317 15.05 12.07 19.27
C TRP A 317 13.67 12.68 19.02
N LEU A 318 13.08 12.43 17.84
CA LEU A 318 11.71 12.83 17.52
C LEU A 318 10.69 12.10 18.38
N SER A 319 10.90 10.80 18.63
CA SER A 319 10.07 10.01 19.53
C SER A 319 10.13 10.53 20.97
N GLU A 320 11.33 10.83 21.47
CA GLU A 320 11.53 11.45 22.78
C GLU A 320 10.85 12.81 22.87
N ALA A 321 10.95 13.64 21.83
CA ALA A 321 10.29 14.93 21.77
C ALA A 321 8.76 14.78 21.83
N VAL A 322 8.19 13.85 21.05
CA VAL A 322 6.77 13.52 21.07
C VAL A 322 6.32 13.04 22.46
N ALA A 323 7.06 12.11 23.07
CA ALA A 323 6.77 11.59 24.40
C ALA A 323 6.83 12.67 25.48
N TRP A 324 7.86 13.54 25.43
CA TRP A 324 8.03 14.65 26.37
C TRP A 324 6.88 15.66 26.25
N MET A 325 6.49 16.07 25.04
CA MET A 325 5.38 17.01 24.86
C MET A 325 4.04 16.40 25.25
N GLY A 326 3.83 15.12 24.93
CA GLY A 326 2.60 14.41 25.24
C GLY A 326 2.33 14.27 26.74
N THR A 327 3.37 14.20 27.57
CA THR A 327 3.24 13.95 29.03
C THR A 327 3.40 15.19 29.90
N GLN A 328 4.28 16.14 29.55
CA GLN A 328 4.61 17.27 30.43
C GLN A 328 3.87 18.58 30.08
N GLN A 329 3.59 18.78 28.79
CA GLN A 329 3.08 20.05 28.26
C GLN A 329 1.60 19.98 27.94
N PHE A 330 1.19 18.91 27.27
CA PHE A 330 -0.21 18.68 26.93
C PHE A 330 -1.08 18.66 28.20
N ASP A 331 -0.67 17.91 29.22
CA ASP A 331 -1.41 17.78 30.48
C ASP A 331 -1.52 19.08 31.28
N LYS A 332 -0.76 20.14 30.97
CA LYS A 332 -0.90 21.44 31.65
C LYS A 332 -2.04 22.28 31.09
N PHE A 333 -2.24 22.26 29.78
CA PHE A 333 -3.23 23.12 29.09
C PHE A 333 -4.46 22.37 28.62
N CYS A 334 -4.32 21.06 28.44
CA CYS A 334 -5.29 20.22 27.81
C CYS A 334 -5.60 19.03 28.71
N SER A 335 -6.84 18.60 28.64
CA SER A 335 -7.31 17.37 29.22
C SER A 335 -7.67 16.42 28.10
N ARG A 336 -7.51 15.12 28.34
CA ARG A 336 -7.88 14.09 27.37
C ARG A 336 -8.78 13.04 27.98
N PHE A 337 -9.80 12.64 27.24
CA PHE A 337 -10.44 11.36 27.41
C PHE A 337 -9.73 10.36 26.52
N SER A 338 -9.35 9.21 27.07
CA SER A 338 -8.83 8.11 26.27
C SER A 338 -9.45 6.81 26.73
N GLY A 339 -9.67 5.91 25.79
CA GLY A 339 -10.17 4.58 26.07
C GLY A 339 -10.25 3.71 24.85
N ARG A 340 -10.35 2.40 25.09
CA ARG A 340 -10.48 1.41 24.02
C ARG A 340 -11.89 1.43 23.44
N PHE A 341 -11.98 1.08 22.16
CA PHE A 341 -13.25 0.78 21.51
C PHE A 341 -13.21 -0.58 20.80
N ASP A 342 -14.38 -1.18 20.69
CA ASP A 342 -14.66 -2.35 19.87
C ASP A 342 -15.79 -1.99 18.89
N GLY A 343 -15.53 -2.22 17.61
CA GLY A 343 -16.49 -2.06 16.54
C GLY A 343 -16.81 -3.42 15.89
N LEU A 344 -18.07 -3.71 15.64
CA LEU A 344 -18.51 -4.86 14.86
C LEU A 344 -19.45 -4.41 13.75
N MET A 345 -19.07 -4.72 12.51
CA MET A 345 -19.92 -4.58 11.34
C MET A 345 -20.38 -5.96 10.88
N HIS A 346 -21.69 -6.15 10.73
CA HIS A 346 -22.26 -7.27 10.01
C HIS A 346 -22.96 -6.75 8.75
N ALA A 347 -22.63 -7.28 7.58
CA ALA A 347 -23.24 -6.89 6.33
C ALA A 347 -23.86 -8.08 5.61
N GLU A 348 -25.03 -7.89 5.02
CA GLU A 348 -25.74 -8.89 4.24
C GLU A 348 -26.18 -8.31 2.90
N PHE A 349 -26.05 -9.11 1.84
CA PHE A 349 -26.39 -8.75 0.48
C PHE A 349 -27.31 -9.81 -0.13
N PHE A 350 -28.37 -9.33 -0.76
CA PHE A 350 -29.46 -10.15 -1.28
C PHE A 350 -29.59 -9.97 -2.79
N ALA A 351 -29.98 -11.03 -3.48
CA ALA A 351 -30.22 -10.99 -4.90
C ALA A 351 -31.46 -10.13 -5.17
N ARG A 352 -31.41 -9.34 -6.26
CA ARG A 352 -32.56 -8.51 -6.68
C ARG A 352 -33.80 -9.36 -7.00
N VAL A 353 -33.57 -10.54 -7.58
CA VAL A 353 -34.60 -11.51 -7.92
C VAL A 353 -34.54 -12.63 -6.88
N GLY A 354 -35.68 -12.98 -6.29
CA GLY A 354 -35.78 -14.04 -5.27
C GLY A 354 -35.42 -13.60 -3.85
N GLY A 355 -34.65 -12.51 -3.68
CA GLY A 355 -34.30 -11.99 -2.35
C GLY A 355 -33.39 -12.91 -1.53
N GLU A 356 -32.79 -13.92 -2.15
CA GLU A 356 -31.89 -14.86 -1.50
C GLU A 356 -30.58 -14.17 -1.13
N LYS A 357 -30.07 -14.45 0.08
CA LYS A 357 -28.77 -13.93 0.53
C LYS A 357 -27.66 -14.66 -0.21
N TRP A 358 -26.83 -13.90 -0.92
CA TRP A 358 -25.70 -14.47 -1.67
C TRP A 358 -24.35 -14.06 -1.12
N TRP A 359 -24.30 -13.07 -0.23
CA TRP A 359 -23.05 -12.63 0.40
C TRP A 359 -23.34 -12.01 1.76
N SER A 360 -22.53 -12.35 2.75
CA SER A 360 -22.45 -11.64 4.02
C SER A 360 -21.03 -11.67 4.57
N TYR A 361 -20.71 -10.69 5.41
CA TYR A 361 -19.43 -10.65 6.09
C TYR A 361 -19.55 -9.99 7.46
N ASP A 362 -18.64 -10.37 8.36
CA ASP A 362 -18.35 -9.63 9.57
C ASP A 362 -16.98 -8.96 9.47
N MET A 363 -16.88 -7.78 10.05
CA MET A 363 -15.62 -7.08 10.23
C MET A 363 -15.56 -6.55 11.65
N GLN A 364 -14.49 -6.91 12.37
CA GLN A 364 -14.24 -6.42 13.72
C GLN A 364 -13.14 -5.38 13.69
N LEU A 365 -13.44 -4.20 14.24
CA LEU A 365 -12.51 -3.10 14.43
C LEU A 365 -12.13 -3.01 15.89
N ARG A 366 -10.86 -2.76 16.18
CA ARG A 366 -10.37 -2.48 17.54
C ARG A 366 -9.41 -1.32 17.52
N GLY A 367 -9.42 -0.53 18.59
CA GLY A 367 -8.51 0.59 18.71
C GLY A 367 -8.74 1.43 19.96
N GLN A 368 -8.31 2.68 19.88
CA GLN A 368 -8.41 3.70 20.91
C GLN A 368 -9.16 4.91 20.36
N LEU A 369 -10.09 5.44 21.16
CA LEU A 369 -10.69 6.75 20.93
C LEU A 369 -10.00 7.73 21.85
N GLU A 370 -9.34 8.73 21.27
CA GLU A 370 -8.76 9.83 22.01
C GLU A 370 -9.57 11.08 21.75
N LEU A 371 -10.00 11.75 22.81
CA LEU A 371 -10.64 13.06 22.75
C LEU A 371 -9.85 14.04 23.60
N ARG A 372 -9.75 15.28 23.15
CA ARG A 372 -8.90 16.33 23.68
C ARG A 372 -9.71 17.61 23.79
N TYR A 373 -9.49 18.34 24.87
CA TYR A 373 -10.16 19.61 25.11
C TYR A 373 -9.31 20.50 26.00
N ALA A 374 -9.52 21.81 25.93
CA ALA A 374 -8.82 22.77 26.77
C ALA A 374 -9.25 22.63 28.24
N LYS A 375 -8.30 22.72 29.17
CA LYS A 375 -8.59 22.82 30.61
C LYS A 375 -9.23 24.17 30.91
N SER A 376 -10.53 24.27 30.68
CA SER A 376 -11.38 25.34 31.21
C SER A 376 -12.28 24.76 32.30
N PRO A 377 -12.67 25.54 33.31
CA PRO A 377 -13.64 25.08 34.29
C PRO A 377 -14.92 24.68 33.55
N LEU A 378 -15.32 23.41 33.64
CA LEU A 378 -16.60 22.89 33.14
C LEU A 378 -17.72 23.45 34.02
N GLY A 379 -18.00 24.75 33.89
CA GLY A 379 -19.13 25.41 34.52
C GLY A 379 -20.45 25.03 33.84
N ASP A 380 -21.56 25.13 34.58
CA ASP A 380 -22.89 24.85 34.05
C ASP A 380 -23.20 25.79 32.87
N GLY A 381 -23.70 25.24 31.75
CA GLY A 381 -24.01 25.97 30.52
C GLY A 381 -22.81 26.37 29.64
N GLN A 382 -21.56 26.11 30.04
CA GLN A 382 -20.40 26.37 29.17
C GLN A 382 -20.19 25.21 28.20
N SER A 383 -20.18 25.51 26.89
CA SER A 383 -19.78 24.55 25.86
C SER A 383 -18.27 24.42 25.82
N VAL A 384 -17.77 23.21 26.00
CA VAL A 384 -16.35 22.88 25.85
C VAL A 384 -16.18 22.11 24.55
N ALA A 385 -15.51 22.72 23.57
CA ALA A 385 -15.17 22.06 22.32
C ALA A 385 -14.23 20.87 22.58
N VAL A 386 -14.55 19.74 21.97
CA VAL A 386 -13.78 18.50 22.07
C VAL A 386 -13.40 18.06 20.66
N ARG A 387 -12.16 17.63 20.49
CA ARG A 387 -11.69 17.02 19.24
C ARG A 387 -10.90 15.78 19.48
N GLY A 388 -10.88 14.90 18.51
CA GLY A 388 -10.26 13.62 18.70
C GLY A 388 -10.31 12.77 17.47
N GLU A 389 -10.11 11.48 17.68
CA GLU A 389 -10.12 10.49 16.61
C GLU A 389 -10.24 9.07 17.14
N PHE A 390 -10.80 8.22 16.29
CA PHE A 390 -10.64 6.78 16.38
C PHE A 390 -9.34 6.40 15.66
N VAL A 391 -8.43 5.77 16.39
CA VAL A 391 -7.21 5.15 15.86
C VAL A 391 -7.32 3.65 16.10
N GLY A 392 -7.20 2.84 15.06
CA GLY A 392 -7.32 1.40 15.21
C GLY A 392 -6.98 0.63 13.94
N GLN A 393 -7.36 -0.64 13.95
CA GLN A 393 -7.21 -1.53 12.81
C GLN A 393 -8.36 -2.53 12.74
N ALA A 394 -8.59 -3.08 11.54
CA ALA A 394 -9.47 -4.23 11.38
C ALA A 394 -8.75 -5.51 11.80
N VAL A 395 -9.25 -6.17 12.86
CA VAL A 395 -8.59 -7.32 13.49
C VAL A 395 -9.15 -8.67 13.04
N ARG A 396 -10.36 -8.69 12.47
CA ARG A 396 -11.01 -9.92 12.02
C ARG A 396 -11.92 -9.64 10.84
N PHE A 397 -11.86 -10.53 9.86
CA PHE A 397 -12.75 -10.58 8.72
C PHE A 397 -13.39 -11.98 8.65
N THR A 398 -14.68 -12.05 8.39
CA THR A 398 -15.37 -13.30 8.02
C THR A 398 -15.97 -13.14 6.63
N LEU A 399 -16.32 -14.25 5.97
CA LEU A 399 -17.00 -14.21 4.68
C LEU A 399 -17.90 -15.44 4.54
N ALA A 400 -19.17 -15.19 4.23
CA ALA A 400 -20.08 -16.19 3.67
C ALA A 400 -20.52 -15.70 2.29
N GLU A 401 -20.42 -16.56 1.28
CA GLU A 401 -20.65 -16.19 -0.11
C GLU A 401 -21.25 -17.38 -0.85
N ASP A 402 -22.22 -17.15 -1.74
CA ASP A 402 -22.89 -18.16 -2.57
C ASP A 402 -23.41 -17.57 -3.90
N ALA A 403 -22.67 -16.59 -4.45
CA ALA A 403 -23.01 -15.83 -5.64
C ALA A 403 -23.29 -16.72 -6.87
N ILE A 404 -22.50 -17.78 -7.05
CA ILE A 404 -22.63 -18.63 -8.24
C ILE A 404 -23.95 -19.43 -8.22
N ARG A 405 -24.36 -19.96 -7.06
CA ARG A 405 -25.62 -20.70 -6.92
C ARG A 405 -26.83 -19.78 -7.04
N VAL A 406 -26.78 -18.63 -6.37
CA VAL A 406 -27.89 -17.67 -6.40
C VAL A 406 -28.01 -16.99 -7.77
N GLY A 407 -26.90 -16.64 -8.41
CA GLY A 407 -26.88 -15.94 -9.69
C GLY A 407 -27.19 -16.83 -10.89
N TRP A 408 -26.78 -18.11 -10.86
CA TRP A 408 -26.96 -19.03 -11.99
C TRP A 408 -27.46 -20.42 -11.53
N PRO A 409 -28.65 -20.49 -10.90
CA PRO A 409 -29.14 -21.74 -10.31
C PRO A 409 -29.21 -22.89 -11.32
N LYS A 410 -29.65 -22.60 -12.55
CA LYS A 410 -29.73 -23.57 -13.65
C LYS A 410 -28.37 -24.10 -14.10
N LEU A 411 -27.32 -23.29 -14.04
CA LEU A 411 -25.95 -23.70 -14.40
C LEU A 411 -25.32 -24.54 -13.29
N THR A 412 -25.70 -24.28 -12.04
CA THR A 412 -25.22 -25.04 -10.89
C THR A 412 -26.01 -26.32 -10.63
N ALA A 413 -27.19 -26.47 -11.25
CA ALA A 413 -28.00 -27.68 -11.17
C ALA A 413 -27.21 -28.87 -11.76
N GLY A 414 -26.73 -29.74 -10.88
CA GLY A 414 -25.93 -30.92 -11.24
C GLY A 414 -24.41 -30.68 -11.35
N ALA A 415 -23.93 -29.44 -11.23
CA ALA A 415 -22.49 -29.15 -11.19
C ALA A 415 -21.93 -29.32 -9.76
N ARG A 416 -20.69 -29.82 -9.64
CA ARG A 416 -19.93 -29.79 -8.38
C ARG A 416 -19.14 -28.49 -8.30
N LEU A 417 -19.35 -27.73 -7.23
CA LEU A 417 -18.69 -26.46 -6.97
C LEU A 417 -17.67 -26.61 -5.84
N TYR A 418 -16.40 -26.33 -6.15
CA TYR A 418 -15.36 -26.19 -5.15
C TYR A 418 -15.06 -24.71 -4.96
N LYS A 419 -15.16 -24.24 -3.72
CA LYS A 419 -14.98 -22.82 -3.37
C LYS A 419 -13.84 -22.67 -2.39
N ARG A 420 -12.99 -21.67 -2.62
CA ARG A 420 -12.01 -21.19 -1.64
C ARG A 420 -12.09 -19.67 -1.54
N ALA A 421 -12.26 -19.18 -0.33
CA ALA A 421 -12.13 -17.76 -0.03
C ALA A 421 -10.73 -17.48 0.52
N LEU A 422 -10.06 -16.50 -0.06
CA LEU A 422 -8.83 -15.92 0.46
C LEU A 422 -9.21 -14.60 1.12
N LEU A 423 -9.23 -14.61 2.46
CA LEU A 423 -9.54 -13.42 3.23
C LEU A 423 -8.34 -12.46 3.24
N PRO A 424 -8.59 -11.15 3.38
CA PRO A 424 -7.53 -10.20 3.68
C PRO A 424 -6.85 -10.63 4.98
N MET A 425 -5.62 -11.13 4.87
CA MET A 425 -4.78 -11.46 6.02
C MET A 425 -3.84 -10.29 6.27
N PRO A 426 -3.62 -9.88 7.53
CA PRO A 426 -2.57 -8.94 7.86
C PRO A 426 -1.23 -9.65 7.69
N ILE A 427 -0.74 -9.78 6.46
CA ILE A 427 0.55 -10.39 6.16
C ILE A 427 1.61 -9.32 6.42
N LEU A 428 2.14 -9.28 7.63
CA LEU A 428 3.42 -8.64 7.89
C LEU A 428 4.52 -9.70 7.71
N PRO A 429 5.44 -9.55 6.75
CA PRO A 429 6.62 -10.40 6.72
C PRO A 429 7.42 -10.16 8.02
N ASN A 430 7.66 -11.23 8.78
CA ASN A 430 8.48 -11.28 10.01
C ASN A 430 7.89 -10.68 11.30
N ILE A 431 6.60 -10.37 11.37
CA ILE A 431 5.95 -10.03 12.65
C ILE A 431 4.95 -11.14 12.97
N ALA A 432 5.14 -11.81 14.11
CA ALA A 432 4.21 -12.83 14.57
C ALA A 432 2.79 -12.24 14.61
N PRO A 433 1.76 -12.97 14.16
CA PRO A 433 0.39 -12.48 14.27
C PRO A 433 0.13 -12.09 15.73
N PRO A 434 -0.51 -10.93 15.98
CA PRO A 434 -0.76 -10.50 17.34
C PRO A 434 -1.50 -11.61 18.09
N GLU A 435 -1.01 -11.97 19.28
CA GLU A 435 -1.68 -12.95 20.14
C GLU A 435 -3.16 -12.58 20.26
N GLU A 436 -4.06 -13.53 19.97
CA GLU A 436 -5.50 -13.32 20.07
C GLU A 436 -5.85 -12.73 21.45
N GLY A 437 -6.34 -11.48 21.46
CA GLY A 437 -6.83 -10.83 22.67
C GLY A 437 -5.88 -9.81 23.31
N LYS A 438 -4.64 -9.64 22.85
CA LYS A 438 -3.80 -8.53 23.30
C LYS A 438 -3.94 -7.31 22.37
N PRO A 439 -4.53 -6.19 22.84
CA PRO A 439 -4.54 -4.96 22.07
C PRO A 439 -3.12 -4.44 21.91
N ILE A 440 -2.79 -4.01 20.68
CA ILE A 440 -1.50 -3.44 20.37
C ILE A 440 -1.54 -1.99 20.84
N GLU A 441 -0.83 -1.68 21.93
CA GLU A 441 -0.61 -0.31 22.37
C GLU A 441 0.37 0.34 21.40
N ILE A 442 -0.15 1.25 20.56
CA ILE A 442 0.68 2.03 19.65
C ILE A 442 0.56 3.49 20.07
N ASP A 443 1.65 4.04 20.57
CA ASP A 443 1.78 5.47 20.75
C ASP A 443 1.96 6.14 19.38
N GLY A 444 0.90 6.80 18.91
CA GLY A 444 0.96 7.80 17.84
C GLY A 444 0.39 7.40 16.47
N LYS A 445 -0.04 8.42 15.70
CA LYS A 445 -0.71 8.25 14.40
C LYS A 445 0.23 7.75 13.30
N ALA A 446 1.47 8.21 13.28
CA ALA A 446 2.43 7.85 12.22
C ALA A 446 2.95 6.41 12.33
N SER A 447 3.16 5.90 13.55
CA SER A 447 3.60 4.53 13.80
C SER A 447 2.50 3.51 13.48
N ALA A 448 1.25 3.80 13.83
CA ALA A 448 0.11 2.95 13.48
C ALA A 448 -0.16 2.91 11.96
N ALA A 449 -0.02 4.03 11.25
CA ALA A 449 -0.22 4.09 9.80
C ALA A 449 0.86 3.35 8.99
N MET A 450 2.09 3.26 9.51
CA MET A 450 3.23 2.68 8.78
C MET A 450 3.43 1.19 9.02
N VAL A 451 2.95 0.64 10.13
CA VAL A 451 3.29 -0.73 10.56
C VAL A 451 2.11 -1.70 10.46
N GLN A 452 0.86 -1.24 10.35
CA GLN A 452 -0.31 -2.12 10.45
C GLN A 452 -1.08 -2.26 9.14
N PRO A 453 -1.14 -3.48 8.57
CA PRO A 453 -2.12 -3.79 7.54
C PRO A 453 -3.51 -3.51 8.11
N TYR A 454 -4.34 -2.81 7.35
CA TYR A 454 -5.70 -2.46 7.74
C TYR A 454 -5.86 -1.46 8.90
N GLY A 455 -4.85 -0.62 9.15
CA GLY A 455 -4.96 0.52 10.07
C GLY A 455 -5.84 1.66 9.53
N PHE A 456 -6.46 2.42 10.43
CA PHE A 456 -7.32 3.56 10.09
C PHE A 456 -7.27 4.69 11.12
N PHE A 457 -7.67 5.88 10.67
CA PHE A 457 -7.72 7.13 11.40
C PHE A 457 -8.99 7.88 11.03
N VAL A 458 -9.94 7.97 11.96
CA VAL A 458 -11.24 8.62 11.73
C VAL A 458 -11.42 9.75 12.72
N PRO A 459 -11.22 11.02 12.29
CA PRO A 459 -11.36 12.16 13.18
C PRO A 459 -12.79 12.33 13.67
N VAL A 460 -12.91 12.90 14.86
CA VAL A 460 -14.18 13.30 15.45
C VAL A 460 -14.08 14.71 16.02
N GLU A 461 -15.17 15.43 15.93
CA GLU A 461 -15.34 16.75 16.53
C GLU A 461 -16.58 16.75 17.40
N GLY A 462 -16.59 17.56 18.44
CA GLY A 462 -17.69 17.54 19.36
C GLY A 462 -17.66 18.68 20.36
N GLU A 463 -18.60 18.60 21.28
CA GLU A 463 -18.74 19.54 22.38
C GLU A 463 -19.28 18.81 23.59
N ILE A 464 -18.84 19.24 24.78
CA ILE A 464 -19.44 18.86 26.04
C ILE A 464 -20.28 20.05 26.51
N VAL A 465 -21.59 19.83 26.60
CA VAL A 465 -22.55 20.80 27.14
C VAL A 465 -23.40 20.08 28.18
N ASP A 466 -23.51 20.63 29.38
CA ASP A 466 -24.33 20.07 30.47
C ASP A 466 -24.06 18.58 30.75
N ASN A 467 -22.78 18.20 30.77
CA ASN A 467 -22.31 16.82 30.94
C ASN A 467 -22.79 15.84 29.85
N VAL A 468 -23.10 16.35 28.65
CA VAL A 468 -23.38 15.53 27.48
C VAL A 468 -22.33 15.81 26.43
N LEU A 469 -21.54 14.79 26.10
CA LEU A 469 -20.63 14.81 24.97
C LEU A 469 -21.43 14.54 23.70
N THR A 470 -21.37 15.47 22.75
CA THR A 470 -21.91 15.29 21.40
C THR A 470 -20.74 15.13 20.43
N LEU A 471 -20.64 13.98 19.75
CA LEU A 471 -19.58 13.66 18.78
C LEU A 471 -20.12 13.60 17.35
N ARG A 472 -19.38 14.21 16.43
CA ARG A 472 -19.60 14.20 14.98
C ARG A 472 -18.42 13.50 14.34
N VAL A 473 -18.71 12.45 13.55
CA VAL A 473 -17.70 11.70 12.80
C VAL A 473 -17.35 12.49 11.54
N GLN A 474 -16.05 12.67 11.30
CA GLN A 474 -15.53 13.31 10.09
C GLN A 474 -15.09 12.27 9.06
N ALA A 475 -14.75 12.71 7.85
CA ALA A 475 -14.17 11.84 6.85
C ALA A 475 -12.83 11.25 7.34
N ALA A 476 -12.62 9.95 7.12
CA ALA A 476 -11.38 9.28 7.49
C ALA A 476 -10.17 9.97 6.86
N THR A 477 -9.15 10.25 7.67
CA THR A 477 -7.89 10.85 7.19
C THR A 477 -6.98 9.80 6.56
N SER A 478 -7.08 8.55 7.02
CA SER A 478 -6.45 7.38 6.43
C SER A 478 -7.31 6.16 6.77
N ASP A 479 -7.44 5.26 5.83
CA ASP A 479 -8.32 4.10 5.96
C ASP A 479 -7.78 2.94 5.13
N PHE A 480 -8.33 1.75 5.37
CA PHE A 480 -7.91 0.54 4.70
C PHE A 480 -8.78 0.19 3.50
N ASP A 481 -8.18 -0.46 2.50
CA ASP A 481 -8.88 -1.11 1.39
C ASP A 481 -8.71 -2.63 1.53
N ALA A 482 -9.73 -3.30 2.05
CA ALA A 482 -9.73 -4.73 2.27
C ALA A 482 -10.67 -5.44 1.27
N LYS A 483 -10.17 -6.49 0.62
CA LYS A 483 -10.92 -7.31 -0.35
C LYS A 483 -10.68 -8.78 -0.06
N ALA A 484 -11.75 -9.57 -0.04
CA ALA A 484 -11.64 -11.02 -0.11
C ALA A 484 -11.61 -11.46 -1.57
N ARG A 485 -10.73 -12.40 -1.91
CA ARG A 485 -10.73 -13.02 -3.23
C ARG A 485 -11.38 -14.39 -3.15
N VAL A 486 -12.47 -14.58 -3.87
CA VAL A 486 -13.17 -15.86 -3.95
C VAL A 486 -12.78 -16.56 -5.24
N VAL A 487 -12.38 -17.82 -5.13
CA VAL A 487 -12.03 -18.68 -6.26
C VAL A 487 -13.00 -19.86 -6.30
N TYR A 488 -13.63 -20.04 -7.46
CA TYR A 488 -14.49 -21.18 -7.77
C TYR A 488 -13.81 -22.09 -8.78
N VAL A 489 -13.95 -23.39 -8.57
CA VAL A 489 -13.73 -24.41 -9.60
C VAL A 489 -15.05 -25.15 -9.80
N ILE A 490 -15.58 -25.05 -11.02
CA ILE A 490 -16.87 -25.60 -11.42
C ILE A 490 -16.63 -26.83 -12.28
N VAL A 491 -17.12 -27.98 -11.81
CA VAL A 491 -17.08 -29.24 -12.56
C VAL A 491 -18.52 -29.56 -12.99
N SER A 492 -18.83 -29.27 -14.25
CA SER A 492 -20.14 -29.56 -14.84
C SER A 492 -20.11 -30.94 -15.51
N PRO A 493 -21.15 -31.77 -15.37
CA PRO A 493 -21.25 -33.03 -16.11
C PRO A 493 -21.32 -32.83 -17.63
N LEU A 494 -21.69 -31.62 -18.09
CA LEU A 494 -21.77 -31.26 -19.50
C LEU A 494 -20.46 -30.69 -20.05
N SER A 495 -19.47 -30.38 -19.19
CA SER A 495 -18.17 -29.85 -19.59
C SER A 495 -17.08 -30.86 -19.23
N LEU A 496 -16.30 -31.30 -20.22
CA LEU A 496 -15.16 -32.20 -19.98
C LEU A 496 -13.99 -31.51 -19.26
N VAL A 497 -14.00 -30.17 -19.16
CA VAL A 497 -12.94 -29.38 -18.52
C VAL A 497 -13.51 -28.57 -17.35
N PRO A 498 -12.88 -28.62 -16.16
CA PRO A 498 -13.22 -27.75 -15.04
C PRO A 498 -13.02 -26.28 -15.41
N VAL A 499 -13.99 -25.43 -15.07
CA VAL A 499 -13.88 -23.99 -15.26
C VAL A 499 -13.51 -23.33 -13.94
N ALA A 500 -12.39 -22.60 -13.92
CA ALA A 500 -12.00 -21.80 -12.76
C ALA A 500 -12.36 -20.33 -12.98
N THR A 501 -12.94 -19.69 -11.99
CA THR A 501 -13.21 -18.24 -11.98
C THR A 501 -12.86 -17.65 -10.63
N ALA A 502 -12.47 -16.38 -10.62
CA ALA A 502 -12.18 -15.66 -9.40
C ALA A 502 -12.73 -14.25 -9.47
N PHE A 503 -13.22 -13.75 -8.34
CA PHE A 503 -13.67 -12.37 -8.19
C PHE A 503 -13.35 -11.84 -6.79
N GLU A 504 -13.39 -10.53 -6.66
CA GLU A 504 -13.10 -9.84 -5.40
C GLU A 504 -14.38 -9.30 -4.78
N LEU A 505 -14.50 -9.47 -3.46
CA LEU A 505 -15.59 -8.94 -2.65
C LEU A 505 -15.01 -7.90 -1.68
N PRO A 506 -15.35 -6.61 -1.85
CA PRO A 506 -14.79 -5.55 -1.03
C PRO A 506 -15.46 -5.51 0.35
N TYR A 507 -14.65 -5.33 1.38
CA TYR A 507 -15.12 -4.90 2.69
C TYR A 507 -15.33 -3.39 2.68
N LYS A 508 -16.18 -2.90 3.58
CA LYS A 508 -16.27 -1.46 3.84
C LYS A 508 -15.16 -1.03 4.78
N ASP A 509 -14.67 0.18 4.57
CA ASP A 509 -13.64 0.83 5.36
C ASP A 509 -14.15 1.31 6.73
N ALA A 510 -13.26 1.77 7.61
CA ALA A 510 -13.62 2.18 8.96
C ALA A 510 -14.44 3.49 8.97
N GLY A 511 -14.11 4.45 8.10
CA GLY A 511 -14.85 5.70 7.96
C GLY A 511 -16.32 5.46 7.63
N PHE A 512 -16.60 4.56 6.69
CA PHE A 512 -17.95 4.11 6.39
C PHE A 512 -18.63 3.49 7.61
N PHE A 513 -17.92 2.62 8.35
CA PHE A 513 -18.44 2.04 9.59
C PHE A 513 -18.87 3.11 10.59
N PHE A 514 -18.00 4.07 10.94
CA PHE A 514 -18.32 5.08 11.95
C PHE A 514 -19.43 6.04 11.51
N LEU A 515 -19.47 6.42 10.22
CA LEU A 515 -20.56 7.25 9.69
C LEU A 515 -21.92 6.53 9.77
N ARG A 516 -21.95 5.21 9.55
CA ARG A 516 -23.17 4.40 9.65
C ARG A 516 -23.56 4.13 11.11
N ALA A 517 -22.59 3.87 11.98
CA ALA A 517 -22.79 3.75 13.41
C ALA A 517 -23.34 5.06 14.01
N ALA A 518 -22.92 6.23 13.53
CA ALA A 518 -23.48 7.51 13.98
C ALA A 518 -24.92 7.75 13.48
N GLY A 519 -25.45 6.89 12.60
CA GLY A 519 -26.80 7.01 12.08
C GLY A 519 -27.05 8.26 11.20
N GLY A 520 -26.00 8.96 10.79
CA GLY A 520 -26.09 10.25 10.10
C GLY A 520 -26.39 11.45 11.02
N GLN A 521 -26.29 11.26 12.34
CA GLN A 521 -26.52 12.30 13.35
C GLN A 521 -25.33 12.38 14.31
N PRO A 522 -25.16 13.50 15.04
CA PRO A 522 -24.20 13.56 16.13
C PRO A 522 -24.53 12.53 17.22
N MET A 523 -23.56 11.72 17.62
CA MET A 523 -23.72 10.75 18.70
C MET A 523 -23.65 11.46 20.05
N ARG A 524 -24.54 11.13 21.00
CA ARG A 524 -24.63 11.81 22.31
C ARG A 524 -24.39 10.82 23.43
N PHE A 525 -23.45 11.17 24.32
CA PHE A 525 -23.05 10.32 25.44
C PHE A 525 -23.00 11.12 26.73
N LYS A 526 -23.45 10.51 27.83
CA LYS A 526 -23.38 11.14 29.15
C LYS A 526 -21.95 11.11 29.68
N VAL A 527 -21.50 12.23 30.24
CA VAL A 527 -20.24 12.36 30.96
C VAL A 527 -20.53 12.17 32.44
N GLU A 528 -20.04 11.06 32.99
CA GLU A 528 -20.16 10.74 34.41
C GLU A 528 -19.01 11.40 35.18
N LYS A 529 -19.36 12.27 36.12
CA LYS A 529 -18.42 12.90 37.04
C LYS A 529 -18.26 12.03 38.29
N SER A 530 -17.04 11.56 38.56
CA SER A 530 -16.67 10.97 39.85
C SER A 530 -15.70 11.89 40.59
N ALA A 531 -15.43 11.61 41.87
CA ALA A 531 -14.50 12.42 42.67
C ALA A 531 -13.07 12.49 42.11
N LYS A 532 -12.66 11.53 41.27
CA LYS A 532 -11.28 11.41 40.77
C LYS A 532 -11.15 11.37 39.25
N ALA A 533 -12.24 11.15 38.54
CA ALA A 533 -12.21 10.97 37.09
C ALA A 533 -13.53 11.36 36.42
N LEU A 534 -13.43 11.77 35.16
CA LEU A 534 -14.57 11.84 34.25
C LEU A 534 -14.61 10.56 33.42
N ARG A 535 -15.79 9.99 33.24
CA ARG A 535 -16.00 8.75 32.48
C ARG A 535 -17.07 8.94 31.42
N ILE A 536 -16.87 8.32 30.25
CA ILE A 536 -17.84 8.30 29.16
C ILE A 536 -17.97 6.86 28.68
N VAL A 537 -19.15 6.28 28.86
CA VAL A 537 -19.48 4.95 28.31
C VAL A 537 -20.38 5.17 27.11
N GLY A 538 -19.93 4.67 25.96
CA GLY A 538 -20.68 4.73 24.71
C GLY A 538 -21.02 3.34 24.22
N GLU A 539 -22.29 3.13 23.90
CA GLU A 539 -22.77 1.95 23.16
C GLU A 539 -23.74 2.42 22.09
N VAL A 540 -23.50 1.99 20.86
CA VAL A 540 -24.32 2.28 19.68
C VAL A 540 -24.57 0.98 18.93
N ASP A 541 -25.82 0.73 18.54
CA ASP A 541 -26.22 -0.41 17.72
C ASP A 541 -27.19 0.06 16.64
N GLU A 542 -26.63 0.40 15.48
CA GLU A 542 -27.40 0.92 14.34
C GLU A 542 -27.65 -0.15 13.29
N HIS A 543 -28.85 -0.14 12.72
CA HIS A 543 -29.25 -1.01 11.62
C HIS A 543 -29.60 -0.14 10.41
N LYS A 544 -28.87 -0.29 9.30
CA LYS A 544 -29.09 0.48 8.07
C LYS A 544 -29.25 -0.43 6.86
N GLY A 545 -29.78 0.14 5.78
CA GLY A 545 -29.99 -0.54 4.51
C GLY A 545 -31.42 -1.07 4.34
N ALA A 546 -31.76 -1.37 3.09
CA ALA A 546 -33.05 -1.91 2.69
C ALA A 546 -32.91 -2.74 1.41
N GLY A 547 -33.79 -3.73 1.24
CA GLY A 547 -33.82 -4.58 0.04
C GLY A 547 -32.55 -5.41 -0.13
N VAL A 548 -31.69 -4.99 -1.07
CA VAL A 548 -30.53 -5.75 -1.57
C VAL A 548 -29.28 -5.69 -0.68
N ALA A 549 -29.26 -4.78 0.31
CA ALA A 549 -28.15 -4.66 1.25
C ALA A 549 -28.64 -4.23 2.62
N LYS A 550 -28.19 -4.91 3.66
CA LYS A 550 -28.44 -4.61 5.07
C LYS A 550 -27.13 -4.59 5.84
N GLY A 551 -27.04 -3.74 6.84
CA GLY A 551 -25.86 -3.63 7.70
C GLY A 551 -26.26 -3.36 9.15
N ARG A 552 -25.59 -4.04 10.08
CA ARG A 552 -25.62 -3.78 11.52
C ARG A 552 -24.26 -3.26 11.96
N TYR A 553 -24.26 -2.18 12.74
CA TYR A 553 -23.06 -1.44 13.15
C TYR A 553 -23.09 -1.27 14.66
N GLN A 554 -22.25 -2.02 15.36
CA GLN A 554 -22.13 -1.96 16.81
C GLN A 554 -20.82 -1.28 17.19
N LEU A 555 -20.89 -0.22 17.99
CA LEU A 555 -19.72 0.48 18.53
C LEU A 555 -19.83 0.53 20.05
N LYS A 556 -18.80 0.06 20.74
CA LYS A 556 -18.69 0.14 22.20
C LYS A 556 -17.38 0.81 22.56
N PHE A 557 -17.39 1.73 23.51
CA PHE A 557 -16.18 2.35 24.05
C PHE A 557 -16.37 2.80 25.49
N ASN A 558 -15.26 2.91 26.22
CA ASN A 558 -15.22 3.43 27.59
C ASN A 558 -14.04 4.38 27.73
N LEU A 559 -14.29 5.68 27.83
CA LEU A 559 -13.26 6.71 27.90
C LEU A 559 -13.11 7.26 29.32
N CYS A 560 -11.87 7.53 29.70
CA CYS A 560 -11.51 7.98 31.03
C CYS A 560 -10.62 9.22 30.97
N ASN A 561 -10.81 10.11 31.94
CA ASN A 561 -9.97 11.29 32.14
C ASN A 561 -9.70 11.49 33.65
N PRO A 562 -8.43 11.40 34.10
CA PRO A 562 -7.24 11.17 33.27
C PRO A 562 -7.26 9.78 32.61
N ALA A 563 -6.51 9.64 31.51
CA ALA A 563 -6.44 8.38 30.77
C ALA A 563 -6.01 7.22 31.69
N GLY A 564 -6.70 6.08 31.62
CA GLY A 564 -6.45 4.91 32.46
C GLY A 564 -6.99 4.97 33.90
N ALA A 565 -7.73 6.02 34.27
CA ALA A 565 -8.38 6.11 35.59
C ALA A 565 -9.60 5.18 35.74
N CYS A 566 -10.09 4.66 34.63
CA CYS A 566 -11.00 3.54 34.50
C CYS A 566 -10.51 2.66 33.33
#